data_AF-A0A6G0UUW9-F1
#
_entry.id   AF-A0A6G0UUW9-F1
#
_cell.length_a   1.000
_cell.length_b   1.000
_cell.length_c   1.000
_cell.angle_alpha   90.00
_cell.angle_beta   90.00
_cell.angle_gamma   90.00
#
_symmetry.space_group_name_H-M   'P 1'
#
loop_
_entity.id
_entity.type
_entity.pdbx_description
1 polymer ?
#
loop_
_entity_poly.entity_id
_entity_poly.type
_entity_poly.pdbx_seq_one_letter_code
_entity_poly.pdbx_strand_id
1 'polypeptide(L)'
;MKGFTFILLLFGLFNFNNGKCTWDNCPAYSNDGKVNIHLVTHTHDDMGWLKTADDYFNGFHNDQVKVGVQYIIDTMLDGLKRNKDRKFCYAEVGFLTRWLENRSPKEVQDLIDLVNNGQLEFVGGGWVQPDEAATHYVDLIDQVKIFN
;
A
#
# COMPACT_ATOMS: atom_id res chain seq x y z
N MET A 1 23.00 7.01 -18.64
CA MET A 1 23.65 7.44 -17.38
C MET A 1 23.30 8.89 -17.03
N LYS A 2 22.05 9.19 -16.66
CA LYS A 2 21.61 10.43 -15.99
C LYS A 2 20.33 10.23 -15.14
N GLY A 3 19.94 8.97 -14.86
CA GLY A 3 18.70 8.64 -14.13
C GLY A 3 18.91 8.24 -12.67
N PHE A 4 20.15 7.97 -12.25
CA PHE A 4 20.43 7.40 -10.92
C PHE A 4 20.61 8.45 -9.81
N THR A 5 20.69 9.74 -10.16
CA THR A 5 20.97 10.81 -9.18
C THR A 5 19.70 11.42 -8.59
N PHE A 6 18.51 11.14 -9.14
CA PHE A 6 17.27 11.75 -8.65
C PHE A 6 16.61 10.97 -7.49
N ILE A 7 16.89 9.66 -7.36
CA ILE A 7 16.31 8.82 -6.31
C ILE A 7 16.97 9.04 -4.94
N LEU A 8 18.26 9.42 -4.91
CA LEU A 8 18.95 9.74 -3.66
C LEU A 8 18.43 11.00 -2.96
N LEU A 9 17.71 11.88 -3.67
CA LEU A 9 17.10 13.09 -3.10
C LEU A 9 15.78 12.84 -2.36
N LEU A 10 15.16 11.66 -2.52
CA LEU A 10 13.97 11.28 -1.76
C LEU A 10 14.31 10.81 -0.33
N PHE A 11 15.54 10.31 -0.09
CA PHE A 11 15.96 9.91 1.25
C PHE A 11 16.36 11.10 2.16
N GLY A 12 16.73 12.25 1.58
CA GLY A 12 17.16 13.44 2.33
C GLY A 12 16.03 14.24 3.00
N LEU A 13 14.76 13.88 2.77
CA LEU A 13 13.58 14.55 3.35
C LEU A 13 12.83 13.69 4.36
N PHE A 14 13.25 12.44 4.61
CA PHE A 14 12.76 11.70 5.76
C PHE A 14 13.42 12.25 7.03
N ASN A 15 12.85 13.34 7.54
CA ASN A 15 12.85 13.54 8.98
C ASN A 15 12.16 12.30 9.56
N PHE A 16 12.95 11.31 9.99
CA PHE A 16 12.52 10.38 11.02
C PHE A 16 12.29 11.22 12.27
N ASN A 17 11.18 11.95 12.32
CA ASN A 17 10.60 12.41 13.57
C ASN A 17 10.58 11.17 14.46
N ASN A 18 11.21 11.24 15.63
CA ASN A 18 11.22 10.22 16.68
C ASN A 18 9.87 9.50 16.73
N GLY A 19 9.73 8.42 15.96
CA GLY A 19 8.44 7.96 15.49
C GLY A 19 7.66 7.45 16.67
N LYS A 20 6.60 8.17 17.07
CA LYS A 20 5.57 7.57 17.91
C LYS A 20 5.13 6.30 17.19
N CYS A 21 5.23 5.16 17.87
CA CYS A 21 4.80 3.90 17.30
C CYS A 21 3.34 4.03 16.84
N THR A 22 3.01 3.39 15.71
CA THR A 22 1.65 3.37 15.14
C THR A 22 0.58 2.85 16.11
N TRP A 23 0.97 2.17 17.19
CA TRP A 23 0.11 1.75 18.29
C TRP A 23 -0.71 2.90 18.91
N ASP A 24 -0.16 4.12 18.95
CA ASP A 24 -0.87 5.29 19.47
C ASP A 24 -2.04 5.72 18.55
N ASN A 25 -2.07 5.26 17.29
CA ASN A 25 -3.10 5.55 16.29
C ASN A 25 -4.14 4.42 16.14
N CYS A 26 -4.08 3.38 16.99
CA CYS A 26 -5.06 2.30 16.98
C CYS A 26 -6.44 2.80 17.44
N PRO A 27 -7.55 2.28 16.87
CA PRO A 27 -8.88 2.56 17.42
C PRO A 27 -8.96 2.16 18.89
N ALA A 28 -9.62 2.98 19.70
CA ALA A 28 -10.00 2.57 21.04
C ALA A 28 -10.95 1.35 20.97
N TYR A 29 -10.78 0.42 21.92
CA TYR A 29 -11.67 -0.73 22.08
C TYR A 29 -12.42 -0.63 23.41
N SER A 30 -13.60 -1.22 23.47
CA SER A 30 -14.43 -1.22 24.68
C SER A 30 -13.96 -2.27 25.68
N ASN A 31 -13.91 -1.88 26.97
CA ASN A 31 -13.63 -2.74 28.11
C ASN A 31 -14.88 -2.96 28.99
N ASP A 32 -16.07 -2.72 28.46
CA ASP A 32 -17.36 -2.82 29.17
C ASP A 32 -17.96 -4.24 29.19
N GLY A 33 -17.16 -5.27 28.86
CA GLY A 33 -17.59 -6.67 28.80
C GLY A 33 -18.37 -7.04 27.53
N LYS A 34 -18.48 -6.14 26.55
CA LYS A 34 -19.06 -6.44 25.23
C LYS A 34 -18.02 -6.95 24.25
N VAL A 35 -18.50 -7.54 23.15
CA VAL A 35 -17.67 -7.95 22.01
C VAL A 35 -17.20 -6.73 21.23
N ASN A 36 -15.90 -6.67 20.96
CA ASN A 36 -15.31 -5.70 20.04
C ASN A 36 -15.32 -6.28 18.62
N ILE A 37 -15.88 -5.54 17.67
CA ILE A 37 -15.90 -5.91 16.24
C ILE A 37 -14.93 -4.98 15.51
N HIS A 38 -13.89 -5.56 14.91
CA HIS A 38 -12.89 -4.84 14.13
C HIS A 38 -13.20 -5.01 12.64
N LEU A 39 -13.57 -3.91 11.97
CA LEU A 39 -13.78 -3.89 10.53
C LEU A 39 -12.45 -3.56 9.84
N VAL A 40 -11.89 -4.52 9.11
CA VAL A 40 -10.61 -4.38 8.40
C VAL A 40 -10.88 -4.26 6.90
N THR A 41 -10.98 -3.02 6.42
CA THR A 41 -11.15 -2.74 4.99
C THR A 41 -9.86 -3.04 4.24
N HIS A 42 -9.96 -3.77 3.14
CA HIS A 42 -8.82 -4.16 2.32
C HIS A 42 -9.24 -4.35 0.86
N THR A 43 -8.26 -4.49 -0.02
CA THR A 43 -8.38 -5.03 -1.38
C THR A 43 -7.38 -6.17 -1.53
N HIS A 44 -7.67 -7.13 -2.40
CA HIS A 44 -6.75 -8.19 -2.76
C HIS A 44 -6.44 -8.04 -4.24
N ASP A 45 -5.24 -7.53 -4.52
CA ASP A 45 -4.85 -7.09 -5.86
C ASP A 45 -3.80 -8.06 -6.41
N ASP A 46 -4.25 -9.18 -6.99
CA ASP A 46 -3.36 -10.18 -7.60
C ASP A 46 -2.42 -9.55 -8.63
N MET A 47 -1.11 -9.66 -8.40
CA MET A 47 -0.10 -9.10 -9.29
C MET A 47 0.19 -10.01 -10.50
N GLY A 48 -0.88 -10.43 -11.17
CA GLY A 48 -0.92 -11.41 -12.25
C GLY A 48 -1.68 -12.67 -11.84
N TRP A 49 -2.77 -12.98 -12.56
CA TRP A 49 -3.58 -14.18 -12.37
C TRP A 49 -4.39 -14.48 -13.64
N LEU A 50 -5.58 -13.89 -13.77
CA LEU A 50 -6.40 -13.98 -14.99
C LEU A 50 -6.00 -12.93 -16.04
N LYS A 51 -5.44 -11.82 -15.59
CA LYS A 51 -4.85 -10.77 -16.43
C LYS A 51 -3.37 -10.60 -16.09
N THR A 52 -2.65 -9.92 -16.97
CA THR A 52 -1.27 -9.49 -16.66
C THR A 52 -1.28 -8.42 -15.57
N ALA A 53 -0.15 -8.21 -14.89
CA ALA A 53 -0.04 -7.14 -13.90
C ALA A 53 -0.35 -5.76 -14.51
N ASP A 54 0.08 -5.48 -15.74
CA ASP A 54 -0.23 -4.19 -16.39
C ASP A 54 -1.70 -4.05 -16.75
N ASP A 55 -2.37 -5.13 -17.13
CA ASP A 55 -3.82 -5.10 -17.40
C ASP A 55 -4.64 -4.90 -16.11
N TYR A 56 -4.23 -5.54 -15.02
CA TYR A 56 -4.79 -5.29 -13.68
C TYR A 56 -4.55 -3.85 -13.24
N PHE A 57 -3.35 -3.30 -13.43
CA PHE A 57 -3.04 -1.94 -13.05
C PHE A 57 -3.85 -0.92 -13.84
N ASN A 58 -3.86 -1.05 -15.17
CA ASN A 58 -4.45 -0.07 -16.07
C ASN A 58 -5.98 -0.20 -16.22
N GLY A 59 -6.55 -1.35 -15.89
CA GLY A 59 -7.96 -1.62 -16.13
C GLY A 59 -8.28 -2.06 -17.56
N PHE A 60 -7.33 -2.73 -18.21
CA PHE A 60 -7.53 -3.30 -19.55
C PHE A 60 -8.15 -4.70 -19.49
N HIS A 61 -8.59 -5.19 -20.65
CA HIS A 61 -9.23 -6.50 -20.82
C HIS A 61 -10.37 -6.76 -19.82
N ASN A 62 -11.27 -5.77 -19.71
CA ASN A 62 -12.42 -5.81 -18.78
C ASN A 62 -13.46 -6.88 -19.10
N ASP A 63 -13.37 -7.51 -20.27
CA ASP A 63 -14.11 -8.71 -20.65
C ASP A 63 -13.67 -9.95 -19.84
N GLN A 64 -12.42 -10.00 -19.37
CA GLN A 64 -11.93 -11.05 -18.47
C GLN A 64 -12.34 -10.77 -17.02
N VAL A 65 -11.86 -9.65 -16.47
CA VAL A 65 -12.16 -9.18 -15.11
C VAL A 65 -12.20 -7.66 -15.08
N LYS A 66 -13.32 -7.10 -14.57
CA LYS A 66 -13.57 -5.65 -14.48
C LYS A 66 -12.88 -5.03 -13.25
N VAL A 67 -11.58 -4.77 -13.37
CA VAL A 67 -10.77 -4.23 -12.27
C VAL A 67 -9.61 -3.40 -12.83
N GLY A 68 -9.31 -2.28 -12.16
CA GLY A 68 -8.16 -1.42 -12.42
C GLY A 68 -7.56 -0.91 -11.11
N VAL A 69 -6.37 -1.40 -10.74
CA VAL A 69 -5.74 -1.14 -9.43
C VAL A 69 -5.41 0.34 -9.24
N GLN A 70 -5.01 1.05 -10.30
CA GLN A 70 -4.76 2.50 -10.20
C GLN A 70 -5.99 3.27 -9.67
N TYR A 71 -7.20 2.85 -10.08
CA TYR A 71 -8.44 3.49 -9.65
C TYR A 71 -8.83 3.09 -8.22
N ILE A 72 -8.49 1.86 -7.81
CA ILE A 72 -8.67 1.41 -6.43
C ILE A 72 -7.82 2.28 -5.50
N ILE A 73 -6.54 2.48 -5.82
CA ILE A 73 -5.64 3.31 -5.02
C ILE A 73 -6.16 4.76 -4.97
N ASP A 74 -6.50 5.37 -6.10
CA ASP A 74 -7.01 6.76 -6.13
C ASP A 74 -8.27 6.92 -5.26
N THR A 75 -9.24 6.01 -5.40
CA THR A 75 -10.51 6.08 -4.66
C THR A 75 -10.37 5.71 -3.19
N MET A 76 -9.44 4.82 -2.84
CA MET A 76 -9.07 4.53 -1.46
C MET A 76 -8.55 5.80 -0.78
N LEU A 77 -7.57 6.49 -1.37
CA LEU A 77 -7.00 7.72 -0.79
C LEU A 77 -8.07 8.80 -0.62
N ASP A 78 -8.92 9.01 -1.63
CA ASP A 78 -10.06 9.92 -1.54
C ASP A 78 -11.06 9.50 -0.45
N GLY A 79 -11.31 8.20 -0.32
CA GLY A 79 -12.17 7.62 0.70
C GLY A 79 -11.66 7.91 2.11
N LEU A 80 -10.36 7.74 2.35
CA LEU A 80 -9.72 8.01 3.63
C LEU A 80 -9.70 9.52 3.96
N LYS A 81 -9.41 10.38 2.99
CA LYS A 81 -9.41 11.85 3.20
C LYS A 81 -10.77 12.40 3.63
N ARG A 82 -11.87 11.76 3.20
CA ARG A 82 -13.24 12.20 3.52
C ARG A 82 -13.66 11.91 4.96
N ASN A 83 -13.02 10.97 5.65
CA ASN A 83 -13.35 10.65 7.04
C ASN A 83 -12.11 10.09 7.76
N LYS A 84 -11.67 10.80 8.80
CA LYS A 84 -10.49 10.50 9.61
C LYS A 84 -10.58 9.16 10.37
N ASP A 85 -11.79 8.66 10.61
CA ASP A 85 -12.03 7.39 11.30
C ASP A 85 -11.92 6.18 10.36
N ARG A 86 -11.90 6.41 9.04
CA ARG A 86 -11.74 5.32 8.07
C ARG A 86 -10.32 4.80 8.09
N LYS A 87 -10.21 3.49 8.00
CA LYS A 87 -8.96 2.74 7.91
C LYS A 87 -8.97 1.80 6.72
N PHE A 88 -7.80 1.59 6.13
CA PHE A 88 -7.60 0.66 5.03
C PHE A 88 -6.24 -0.04 5.14
N CYS A 89 -6.21 -1.34 4.84
CA CYS A 89 -5.00 -2.13 4.76
C CYS A 89 -4.68 -2.43 3.30
N TYR A 90 -3.43 -2.22 2.89
CA TYR A 90 -2.96 -2.44 1.52
C TYR A 90 -1.70 -3.32 1.52
N ALA A 91 -1.64 -4.33 0.64
CA ALA A 91 -0.63 -5.37 0.72
C ALA A 91 0.41 -5.31 -0.42
N GLU A 92 0.00 -5.21 -1.68
CA GLU A 92 0.88 -5.42 -2.84
C GLU A 92 1.68 -4.17 -3.20
N VAL A 93 2.87 -4.03 -2.61
CA VAL A 93 3.76 -2.89 -2.81
C VAL A 93 4.14 -2.71 -4.29
N GLY A 94 4.21 -3.78 -5.09
CA GLY A 94 4.54 -3.67 -6.52
C GLY A 94 3.55 -2.83 -7.32
N PHE A 95 2.25 -2.89 -7.01
CA PHE A 95 1.26 -2.00 -7.61
C PHE A 95 1.33 -0.58 -7.05
N LEU A 96 1.62 -0.41 -5.76
CA LEU A 96 1.84 0.91 -5.18
C LEU A 96 3.07 1.60 -5.80
N THR A 97 4.15 0.86 -6.02
CA THR A 97 5.35 1.37 -6.71
C THR A 97 5.01 1.85 -8.12
N ARG A 98 4.29 1.04 -8.91
CA ARG A 98 3.77 1.47 -10.22
C ARG A 98 2.91 2.72 -10.12
N TRP A 99 2.02 2.79 -9.12
CA TRP A 99 1.17 3.96 -8.91
C TRP A 99 2.00 5.21 -8.65
N LEU A 100 3.05 5.13 -7.82
CA LEU A 100 3.94 6.23 -7.42
C LEU A 100 4.76 6.82 -8.58
N GLU A 101 5.10 6.04 -9.62
CA GLU A 101 5.98 6.47 -10.72
C GLU A 101 5.52 7.77 -11.42
N ASN A 102 4.21 8.01 -11.47
CA ASN A 102 3.63 9.14 -12.19
C ASN A 102 2.76 10.05 -11.30
N ARG A 103 3.05 10.12 -10.00
CA ARG A 103 2.29 10.96 -9.05
C ARG A 103 2.91 12.32 -8.82
N SER A 104 2.04 13.29 -8.57
CA SER A 104 2.47 14.63 -8.14
C SER A 104 3.05 14.58 -6.72
N PRO A 105 3.96 15.51 -6.35
CA PRO A 105 4.45 15.63 -4.98
C PRO A 105 3.33 15.77 -3.94
N LYS A 106 2.21 16.40 -4.33
CA LYS A 106 1.03 16.53 -3.47
C LYS A 106 0.37 15.16 -3.21
N GLU A 107 0.17 14.33 -4.23
CA GLU A 107 -0.44 13.01 -4.05
C GLU A 107 0.43 12.10 -3.18
N VAL A 108 1.76 12.18 -3.36
CA VAL A 108 2.71 11.45 -2.53
C VAL A 108 2.66 11.95 -1.08
N GLN A 109 2.60 13.27 -0.85
CA GLN A 109 2.45 13.81 0.49
C GLN A 109 1.12 13.40 1.14
N ASP A 110 0.03 13.43 0.38
CA ASP A 110 -1.28 12.99 0.85
C ASP A 110 -1.26 11.50 1.28
N LEU A 111 -0.55 10.63 0.55
CA LEU A 111 -0.32 9.24 0.94
C LEU A 111 0.47 9.15 2.25
N ILE A 112 1.59 9.88 2.34
CA ILE A 112 2.44 9.92 3.54
C ILE A 112 1.65 10.38 4.78
N ASP A 113 0.80 11.38 4.64
CA ASP A 113 -0.02 11.89 5.74
C ASP A 113 -1.02 10.84 6.24
N LEU A 114 -1.64 10.08 5.33
CA LEU A 114 -2.56 8.98 5.65
C LEU A 114 -1.85 7.79 6.32
N VAL A 115 -0.59 7.55 5.99
CA VAL A 115 0.23 6.54 6.69
C VAL A 115 0.60 7.04 8.08
N ASN A 116 1.10 8.28 8.18
CA ASN A 116 1.54 8.88 9.45
C ASN A 116 0.41 9.03 10.47
N ASN A 117 -0.82 9.28 10.00
CA ASN A 117 -1.99 9.40 10.87
C ASN A 117 -2.70 8.05 11.15
N GLY A 118 -2.19 6.94 10.60
CA GLY A 118 -2.69 5.59 10.82
C GLY A 118 -4.03 5.27 10.14
N GLN A 119 -4.43 6.03 9.12
CA GLN A 119 -5.58 5.69 8.28
C GLN A 119 -5.25 4.66 7.21
N LEU A 120 -4.03 4.67 6.67
CA LEU A 120 -3.53 3.68 5.73
C LEU A 120 -2.42 2.85 6.39
N GLU A 121 -2.57 1.53 6.35
CA GLU A 121 -1.59 0.59 6.87
C GLU A 121 -1.10 -0.35 5.76
N PHE A 122 0.23 -0.50 5.64
CA PHE A 122 0.81 -1.50 4.76
C PHE A 122 0.98 -2.82 5.50
N VAL A 123 0.40 -3.89 4.96
CA VAL A 123 0.44 -5.24 5.55
C VAL A 123 1.27 -6.18 4.68
N GLY A 124 2.11 -7.01 5.29
CA GLY A 124 3.10 -7.82 4.58
C GLY A 124 4.29 -6.99 4.07
N GLY A 125 4.05 -5.93 3.30
CA GLY A 125 5.07 -4.98 2.84
C GLY A 125 6.02 -5.51 1.76
N GLY A 126 5.72 -6.68 1.19
CA GLY A 126 6.44 -7.24 0.05
C GLY A 126 5.92 -6.72 -1.29
N TRP A 127 6.69 -6.97 -2.34
CA TRP A 127 6.30 -6.69 -3.72
C TRP A 127 4.96 -7.33 -4.09
N VAL A 128 4.74 -8.55 -3.60
CA VAL A 128 3.52 -9.36 -3.76
C VAL A 128 3.20 -10.08 -2.46
N GLN A 129 2.03 -10.73 -2.38
CA GLN A 129 1.80 -11.84 -1.46
C GLN A 129 2.36 -13.11 -2.11
N PRO A 130 3.55 -13.62 -1.69
CA PRO A 130 4.19 -14.74 -2.37
C PRO A 130 3.46 -16.05 -2.07
N ASP A 131 3.61 -17.02 -2.97
CA ASP A 131 3.25 -18.41 -2.66
C ASP A 131 4.13 -18.95 -1.52
N GLU A 132 3.58 -19.85 -0.71
CA GLU A 132 4.27 -20.47 0.43
C GLU A 132 4.72 -21.92 0.14
N ALA A 133 4.30 -22.51 -0.99
CA ALA A 133 4.62 -23.91 -1.33
C ALA A 133 5.80 -24.06 -2.29
N ALA A 134 5.87 -23.25 -3.34
CA ALA A 134 6.81 -23.38 -4.45
C ALA A 134 7.88 -22.27 -4.51
N THR A 135 7.96 -21.43 -3.48
CA THR A 135 8.91 -20.31 -3.42
C THR A 135 10.18 -20.69 -2.67
N HIS A 136 11.34 -20.30 -3.19
CA HIS A 136 12.59 -20.45 -2.46
C HIS A 136 12.73 -19.31 -1.43
N TYR A 137 13.28 -19.59 -0.25
CA TYR A 137 13.37 -18.60 0.83
C TYR A 137 14.19 -17.35 0.45
N VAL A 138 15.13 -17.48 -0.49
CA VAL A 138 15.89 -16.34 -1.03
C VAL A 138 14.94 -15.39 -1.77
N ASP A 139 14.05 -15.91 -2.61
CA ASP A 139 13.08 -15.10 -3.34
C ASP A 139 12.04 -14.46 -2.39
N LEU A 140 11.66 -15.16 -1.32
CA LEU A 140 10.82 -14.60 -0.25
C LEU A 140 11.50 -13.42 0.45
N ILE A 141 12.81 -13.49 0.67
CA ILE A 141 13.59 -12.42 1.28
C ILE A 141 13.75 -11.26 0.30
N ASP A 142 14.10 -11.56 -0.94
CA ASP A 142 14.40 -10.55 -1.96
C ASP A 142 13.17 -9.72 -2.31
N GLN A 143 11.99 -10.34 -2.39
CA GLN A 143 10.74 -9.62 -2.71
C GLN A 143 10.29 -8.67 -1.58
N VAL A 144 10.73 -8.87 -0.34
CA VAL A 144 10.48 -7.94 0.79
C VAL A 144 11.55 -6.84 0.86
N LYS A 145 12.77 -7.10 0.38
CA LYS A 145 13.93 -6.20 0.49
C LYS A 145 14.11 -5.23 -0.68
N ILE A 146 13.11 -5.04 -1.56
CA ILE A 146 13.27 -4.32 -2.85
C ILE A 146 13.75 -2.85 -2.74
N PHE A 147 13.89 -2.29 -1.54
CA PHE A 147 14.63 -1.04 -1.33
C PHE A 147 16.12 -1.30 -1.02
N ASN A 148 16.96 -1.23 -2.06
CA ASN A 148 18.42 -1.05 -1.95
C ASN A 148 18.82 0.36 -2.42
#